data_AF-A0A9E3FIP0-F1
#
_entry.id   AF-A0A9E3FIP0-F1
#
_cell.length_a   1.000
_cell.length_b   1.000
_cell.length_c   1.000
_cell.angle_alpha   90.00
_cell.angle_beta   90.00
_cell.angle_gamma   90.00
#
_symmetry.space_group_name_H-M   'P 1'
#
loop_
_entity.id
_entity.type
_entity.pdbx_description
1 polymer ?
#
loop_
_entity_poly.entity_id
_entity_poly.type
_entity_poly.pdbx_seq_one_letter_code
_entity_poly.pdbx_strand_id
1 'polypeptide(L)'
;MKSPATRLLSLLLVTLFAFTPAFATCGGGGGGGGGGMSSGSSTSPQVYYVPWKVREPKDPPAAGLVLYWFPLTKEEVNKSSLRESRTLSLYASQCVSMELADSHAPAAQKLLGESKPPVAVLATPGGEAVGKVENTDGTLKVAQVEKLVSAEIKQRESALDSKLKEAREKAKAGDTAGAVELLRPVLEQKCMFPGKAKDAAKELKKLGAKDVADATPPDAPLPVFDPARSERIVRVMHDGLQAEVAARYAEAARLYGLAHRLDPADPTPLRYLGELYRHHTGEWGKAYAVFNEILRMPADPLSRAVAQHGLGKMTIHDGDFKKGLWLMESSVKTYPLPLTYRNLAVYWNSEGDRAKTGQYIEKALALDPDDAYNVIFAAAFMAGSGRGEEALKIAREHEGLLSASYNLAAIYAQLGQREKALALLKRHFFEFERYRAVRTKEMMEARVDAVFASLYGDADFLALTRDADGKLPLPVSTRTGMEER
;
A
#
# COMPACT_ATOMS: atom_id res chain seq x y z
N MET A 1 17.96 -41.00 -31.26
CA MET A 1 18.67 -40.83 -29.97
C MET A 1 19.24 -39.41 -29.92
N LYS A 2 18.83 -38.56 -28.98
CA LYS A 2 19.36 -37.18 -28.88
C LYS A 2 20.84 -37.24 -28.46
N SER A 3 21.71 -36.44 -29.08
CA SER A 3 23.16 -36.53 -28.86
C SER A 3 23.51 -36.20 -27.40
N PRO A 4 24.60 -36.76 -26.87
CA PRO A 4 25.06 -36.46 -25.51
C PRO A 4 25.30 -34.96 -25.29
N ALA A 5 25.68 -34.22 -26.33
CA ALA A 5 25.84 -32.77 -26.29
C ALA A 5 24.51 -32.02 -26.06
N THR A 6 23.40 -32.48 -26.67
CA THR A 6 22.08 -31.88 -26.46
C THR A 6 21.56 -32.14 -25.04
N ARG A 7 21.87 -33.30 -24.46
CA ARG A 7 21.54 -33.61 -23.05
C ARG A 7 22.34 -32.76 -22.08
N LEU A 8 23.65 -32.58 -22.34
CA LEU A 8 24.49 -31.71 -21.52
C LEU A 8 24.03 -30.25 -21.58
N LEU A 9 23.71 -29.73 -22.77
CA LEU A 9 23.22 -28.35 -22.94
C LEU A 9 21.85 -28.15 -22.29
N SER A 10 20.97 -29.17 -22.34
CA SER A 10 19.67 -29.13 -21.65
C SER A 10 19.83 -29.16 -20.13
N LEU A 11 20.77 -29.96 -19.61
CA LEU A 11 21.12 -29.98 -18.19
C LEU A 11 21.72 -28.64 -17.75
N LEU A 12 22.61 -28.06 -18.57
CA LEU A 12 23.25 -26.77 -18.30
C LEU A 12 22.24 -25.61 -18.33
N LEU A 13 21.30 -25.62 -19.28
CA LEU A 13 20.18 -24.69 -19.34
C LEU A 13 19.22 -24.88 -18.16
N VAL A 14 18.90 -26.13 -17.78
CA VAL A 14 18.09 -26.38 -16.58
C VAL A 14 18.80 -25.91 -15.32
N THR A 15 20.12 -26.07 -15.18
CA THR A 15 20.88 -25.51 -14.04
C THR A 15 21.01 -23.99 -14.09
N LEU A 16 21.12 -23.38 -15.27
CA LEU A 16 21.13 -21.91 -15.45
C LEU A 16 19.75 -21.29 -15.19
N PHE A 17 18.66 -22.00 -15.47
CA PHE A 17 17.28 -21.61 -15.12
C PHE A 17 16.82 -22.11 -13.73
N ALA A 18 17.63 -22.91 -13.04
CA ALA A 18 17.40 -23.40 -11.68
C ALA A 18 18.05 -22.53 -10.59
N PHE A 19 18.60 -21.36 -10.93
CA PHE A 19 18.70 -20.25 -9.97
C PHE A 19 17.29 -19.68 -9.71
N THR A 20 16.39 -20.54 -9.25
CA THR A 20 15.18 -20.11 -8.57
C THR A 20 15.61 -19.47 -7.25
N PRO A 21 15.00 -18.34 -6.85
CA PRO A 21 15.28 -17.74 -5.54
C PRO A 21 15.08 -18.80 -4.46
N ALA A 22 16.18 -19.20 -3.84
CA ALA A 22 16.23 -20.36 -2.94
C ALA A 22 16.41 -19.94 -1.47
N PHE A 23 16.67 -18.66 -1.22
CA PHE A 23 17.00 -18.12 0.09
C PHE A 23 16.24 -16.83 0.45
N ALA A 24 15.25 -16.45 -0.37
CA ALA A 24 14.44 -15.26 -0.14
C ALA A 24 13.83 -15.25 1.26
N THR A 25 14.10 -14.21 2.04
CA THR A 25 13.45 -13.94 3.32
C THR A 25 12.88 -12.52 3.30
N CYS A 26 11.89 -12.27 4.14
CA CYS A 26 11.40 -10.91 4.41
C CYS A 26 11.71 -10.50 5.87
N GLY A 27 12.93 -10.80 6.34
CA GLY A 27 13.35 -10.48 7.70
C GLY A 27 13.37 -8.97 8.02
N GLY A 28 12.83 -8.57 9.15
CA GLY A 28 13.23 -7.37 9.88
C GLY A 28 12.76 -6.01 9.38
N GLY A 29 12.08 -5.95 8.24
CA GLY A 29 11.57 -4.70 7.67
C GLY A 29 10.43 -4.03 8.45
N GLY A 30 10.00 -4.62 9.58
CA GLY A 30 8.73 -4.42 10.28
C GLY A 30 8.49 -3.05 10.92
N GLY A 31 8.28 -2.03 10.09
CA GLY A 31 7.60 -0.79 10.48
C GLY A 31 6.17 -0.79 9.94
N GLY A 32 5.43 -1.88 10.17
CA GLY A 32 4.01 -1.97 9.82
C GLY A 32 3.12 -1.34 10.89
N GLY A 33 1.80 -1.36 10.67
CA GLY A 33 0.83 -0.65 11.53
C GLY A 33 0.34 0.67 10.92
N GLY A 34 -0.60 1.34 11.59
CA GLY A 34 -1.19 2.60 11.12
C GLY A 34 -1.77 2.52 9.70
N GLY A 35 -2.41 1.40 9.39
CA GLY A 35 -2.96 1.12 8.05
C GLY A 35 -1.90 1.03 6.95
N GLY A 36 -0.63 0.74 7.27
CA GLY A 36 0.42 0.57 6.26
C GLY A 36 0.96 1.90 5.71
N MET A 37 0.80 3.00 6.46
CA MET A 37 1.36 4.31 6.14
C MET A 37 2.28 4.86 7.23
N SER A 38 2.11 4.41 8.48
CA SER A 38 2.96 4.83 9.59
C SER A 38 3.89 3.70 10.01
N SER A 39 5.18 4.01 10.15
CA SER A 39 6.21 3.14 10.72
C SER A 39 6.30 3.23 12.25
N GLY A 40 5.38 3.97 12.89
CA GLY A 40 5.37 4.23 14.33
C GLY A 40 6.30 5.38 14.77
N SER A 41 7.06 5.99 13.85
CA SER A 41 7.85 7.22 14.09
C SER A 41 7.11 8.52 13.75
N SER A 42 5.94 8.43 13.09
CA SER A 42 5.16 9.62 12.73
C SER A 42 4.60 10.32 13.96
N THR A 43 4.85 11.63 14.08
CA THR A 43 4.37 12.49 15.17
C THR A 43 2.92 12.95 15.01
N SER A 44 2.30 12.71 13.86
CA SER A 44 0.90 13.08 13.57
C SER A 44 0.29 12.11 12.55
N PRO A 45 0.06 10.84 12.94
CA PRO A 45 -0.48 9.84 12.04
C PRO A 45 -1.95 10.15 11.71
N GLN A 46 -2.29 10.05 10.43
CA GLN A 46 -3.62 10.35 9.90
C GLN A 46 -4.32 9.09 9.42
N VAL A 47 -5.65 9.12 9.34
CA VAL A 47 -6.42 7.92 8.93
C VAL A 47 -6.72 7.88 7.43
N TYR A 48 -7.11 9.01 6.85
CA TYR A 48 -7.55 9.12 5.45
C TYR A 48 -6.53 9.85 4.57
N TYR A 49 -5.42 9.19 4.29
CA TYR A 49 -4.46 9.67 3.29
C TYR A 49 -5.09 9.65 1.89
N VAL A 50 -5.02 10.78 1.20
CA VAL A 50 -5.39 10.87 -0.21
C VAL A 50 -4.24 10.27 -1.04
N PRO A 51 -4.50 9.33 -1.97
CA PRO A 51 -3.46 8.59 -2.68
C PRO A 51 -2.87 9.40 -3.84
N TRP A 52 -2.30 10.58 -3.55
CA TRP A 52 -1.60 11.40 -4.52
C TRP A 52 -0.41 10.62 -5.10
N LYS A 53 -0.37 10.48 -6.42
CA LYS A 53 0.70 9.81 -7.16
C LYS A 53 1.35 10.80 -8.14
N VAL A 54 2.67 10.78 -8.22
CA VAL A 54 3.40 11.41 -9.34
C VAL A 54 3.37 10.42 -10.51
N ARG A 55 2.78 10.83 -11.63
CA ARG A 55 2.66 9.99 -12.83
C ARG A 55 3.99 9.94 -13.58
N GLU A 56 4.42 8.74 -13.94
CA GLU A 56 5.55 8.52 -14.83
C GLU A 56 5.10 8.34 -16.29
N PRO A 57 5.93 8.62 -17.30
CA PRO A 57 5.58 8.43 -18.72
C PRO A 57 5.14 7.00 -19.09
N LYS A 58 5.59 6.01 -18.32
CA LYS A 58 5.25 4.59 -18.50
C LYS A 58 3.93 4.18 -17.84
N ASP A 59 3.36 5.02 -16.98
CA ASP A 59 2.10 4.70 -16.29
C ASP A 59 0.95 4.67 -17.30
N PRO A 60 -0.01 3.73 -17.15
CA PRO A 60 -1.18 3.68 -18.02
C PRO A 60 -2.02 4.96 -17.88
N PRO A 61 -2.80 5.34 -18.91
CA PRO A 61 -3.73 6.48 -18.82
C PRO A 61 -4.63 6.41 -17.59
N ALA A 62 -5.00 7.57 -17.05
CA ALA A 62 -5.90 7.65 -15.91
C ALA A 62 -7.25 6.97 -16.22
N ALA A 63 -7.75 6.19 -15.28
CA ALA A 63 -9.10 5.65 -15.38
C ALA A 63 -10.07 6.72 -14.85
N GLY A 64 -10.82 7.36 -15.77
CA GLY A 64 -11.84 8.34 -15.42
C GLY A 64 -11.31 9.76 -15.23
N LEU A 65 -11.92 10.51 -14.31
CA LEU A 65 -11.52 11.90 -14.02
C LEU A 65 -10.11 11.94 -13.41
N VAL A 66 -9.40 13.03 -13.63
CA VAL A 66 -8.09 13.27 -13.01
C VAL A 66 -8.16 14.55 -12.20
N LEU A 67 -7.90 14.43 -10.90
CA LEU A 67 -7.67 15.58 -10.04
C LEU A 67 -6.17 15.80 -9.94
N TYR A 68 -5.71 16.85 -10.60
CA TYR A 68 -4.33 17.33 -10.51
C TYR A 68 -4.18 18.29 -9.35
N TRP A 69 -3.15 18.09 -8.54
CA TRP A 69 -2.62 19.07 -7.60
C TRP A 69 -1.27 19.53 -8.10
N PHE A 70 -1.19 20.82 -8.43
CA PHE A 70 0.04 21.52 -8.77
C PHE A 70 0.53 22.27 -7.52
N PRO A 71 1.41 21.69 -6.70
CA PRO A 71 1.95 22.36 -5.53
C PRO A 71 2.95 23.45 -5.93
N LEU A 72 3.21 24.37 -5.00
CA LEU A 72 4.29 25.36 -5.18
C LEU A 72 5.65 24.80 -4.73
N THR A 73 5.67 24.08 -3.61
CA THR A 73 6.89 23.51 -3.02
C THR A 73 6.61 22.16 -2.35
N LYS A 74 7.66 21.38 -2.08
CA LYS A 74 7.55 20.14 -1.27
C LYS A 74 7.07 20.43 0.15
N GLU A 75 7.46 21.58 0.71
CA GLU A 75 7.03 21.99 2.04
C GLU A 75 5.52 22.26 2.08
N GLU A 76 4.98 22.90 1.04
CA GLU A 76 3.53 23.10 0.89
C GLU A 76 2.80 21.77 0.81
N VAL A 77 3.29 20.81 0.00
CA VAL A 77 2.74 19.46 -0.04
C VAL A 77 2.66 18.88 1.37
N ASN A 78 3.78 18.89 2.11
CA ASN A 78 3.87 18.29 3.44
C ASN A 78 2.91 18.92 4.47
N LYS A 79 2.62 20.21 4.37
CA LYS A 79 1.76 20.93 5.32
C LYS A 79 0.30 21.05 4.85
N SER A 80 0.00 20.67 3.61
CA SER A 80 -1.31 20.90 3.00
C SER A 80 -2.40 19.99 3.54
N SER A 81 -3.59 20.57 3.76
CA SER A 81 -4.81 19.83 4.07
C SER A 81 -5.23 18.84 2.98
N LEU A 82 -4.74 18.99 1.74
CA LEU A 82 -5.06 18.09 0.63
C LEU A 82 -4.50 16.67 0.84
N ARG A 83 -3.53 16.47 1.74
CA ARG A 83 -2.99 15.15 2.08
C ARG A 83 -4.01 14.26 2.79
N GLU A 84 -5.00 14.87 3.45
CA GLU A 84 -5.96 14.17 4.29
C GLU A 84 -7.40 14.55 3.93
N SER A 85 -8.15 13.59 3.40
CA SER A 85 -9.57 13.77 3.13
C SER A 85 -10.22 12.42 2.88
N ARG A 86 -11.19 12.07 3.73
CA ARG A 86 -12.04 10.90 3.51
C ARG A 86 -12.76 11.00 2.16
N THR A 87 -13.32 12.17 1.84
CA THR A 87 -14.08 12.42 0.61
C THR A 87 -13.23 12.14 -0.63
N LEU A 88 -12.01 12.69 -0.69
CA LEU A 88 -11.12 12.46 -1.83
C LEU A 88 -10.63 11.01 -1.86
N SER A 89 -10.29 10.38 -0.73
CA SER A 89 -9.94 8.95 -0.69
C SER A 89 -11.06 8.04 -1.19
N LEU A 90 -12.34 8.36 -0.88
CA LEU A 90 -13.48 7.63 -1.43
C LEU A 90 -13.63 7.83 -2.94
N TYR A 91 -13.46 9.07 -3.44
CA TYR A 91 -13.48 9.31 -4.89
C TYR A 91 -12.32 8.62 -5.63
N ALA A 92 -11.17 8.45 -4.98
CA ALA A 92 -10.08 7.63 -5.51
C ALA A 92 -10.45 6.15 -5.66
N SER A 93 -11.49 5.68 -4.96
CA SER A 93 -12.07 4.34 -5.16
C SER A 93 -13.10 4.29 -6.31
N GLN A 94 -13.48 5.44 -6.89
CA GLN A 94 -14.55 5.61 -7.89
C GLN A 94 -14.04 6.20 -9.22
N CYS A 95 -12.84 5.81 -9.66
CA CYS A 95 -12.21 6.31 -10.90
C CYS A 95 -12.05 7.83 -10.96
N VAL A 96 -11.62 8.43 -9.84
CA VAL A 96 -10.99 9.75 -9.81
C VAL A 96 -9.52 9.55 -9.47
N SER A 97 -8.63 9.74 -10.45
CA SER A 97 -7.18 9.62 -10.26
C SER A 97 -6.65 10.85 -9.54
N MET A 98 -5.84 10.65 -8.50
CA MET A 98 -5.23 11.73 -7.72
C MET A 98 -3.77 11.91 -8.13
N GLU A 99 -3.45 13.01 -8.79
CA GLU A 99 -2.13 13.23 -9.39
C GLU A 99 -1.44 14.46 -8.83
N LEU A 100 -0.22 14.26 -8.31
CA LEU A 100 0.67 15.36 -7.97
C LEU A 100 1.47 15.70 -9.23
N ALA A 101 1.31 16.93 -9.74
CA ALA A 101 1.84 17.34 -11.03
C ALA A 101 2.82 18.51 -10.91
N ASP A 102 3.86 18.49 -11.74
CA ASP A 102 4.83 19.59 -11.82
C ASP A 102 4.28 20.71 -12.71
N SER A 103 4.15 21.91 -12.14
CA SER A 103 3.69 23.11 -12.86
C SER A 103 4.64 23.55 -13.97
N HIS A 104 5.90 23.12 -13.94
CA HIS A 104 6.91 23.45 -14.95
C HIS A 104 6.92 22.46 -16.11
N ALA A 105 6.19 21.34 -16.01
CA ALA A 105 6.09 20.39 -17.10
C ALA A 105 5.38 21.03 -18.31
N PRO A 106 5.83 20.81 -19.56
CA PRO A 106 5.21 21.39 -20.74
C PRO A 106 3.70 21.12 -20.87
N ALA A 107 3.26 19.94 -20.42
CA ALA A 107 1.85 19.55 -20.44
C ALA A 107 0.98 20.32 -19.42
N ALA A 108 1.59 20.92 -18.38
CA ALA A 108 0.87 21.62 -17.31
C ALA A 108 0.23 22.93 -17.80
N GLN A 109 0.81 23.60 -18.81
CA GLN A 109 0.34 24.89 -19.29
C GLN A 109 -1.12 24.84 -19.78
N LYS A 110 -1.53 23.74 -20.43
CA LYS A 110 -2.92 23.52 -20.88
C LYS A 110 -3.92 23.44 -19.71
N LEU A 111 -3.48 22.90 -18.56
CA LEU A 111 -4.32 22.70 -17.39
C LEU A 111 -4.34 23.93 -16.47
N LEU A 112 -3.19 24.60 -16.30
CA LEU A 112 -3.03 25.75 -15.42
C LEU A 112 -3.57 27.05 -16.05
N GLY A 113 -3.31 27.27 -17.34
CA GLY A 113 -3.54 28.57 -17.97
C GLY A 113 -2.71 29.66 -17.27
N GLU A 114 -3.38 30.73 -16.80
CA GLU A 114 -2.74 31.85 -16.09
C GLU A 114 -2.63 31.64 -14.57
N SER A 115 -3.14 30.53 -14.03
CA SER A 115 -3.18 30.32 -12.57
C SER A 115 -1.79 30.04 -12.00
N LYS A 116 -1.55 30.60 -10.82
CA LYS A 116 -0.29 30.44 -10.08
C LYS A 116 -0.44 29.34 -9.03
N PRO A 117 0.46 28.34 -8.99
CA PRO A 117 0.49 27.34 -7.92
C PRO A 117 0.52 27.95 -6.51
N PRO A 118 -0.10 27.31 -5.50
CA PRO A 118 -0.75 26.00 -5.60
C PRO A 118 -2.14 26.07 -6.26
N VAL A 119 -2.45 25.08 -7.09
CA VAL A 119 -3.73 24.98 -7.83
C VAL A 119 -4.19 23.53 -7.90
N ALA A 120 -5.49 23.29 -7.74
CA ALA A 120 -6.09 22.00 -8.06
C ALA A 120 -6.94 22.09 -9.34
N VAL A 121 -6.76 21.16 -10.28
CA VAL A 121 -7.49 21.11 -11.55
C VAL A 121 -8.15 19.76 -11.69
N LEU A 122 -9.47 19.73 -11.87
CA LEU A 122 -10.21 18.54 -12.25
C LEU A 122 -10.30 18.49 -13.77
N ALA A 123 -9.93 17.36 -14.36
CA ALA A 123 -9.86 17.20 -15.81
C ALA A 123 -10.46 15.86 -16.27
N THR A 124 -10.86 15.82 -17.54
CA THR A 124 -11.20 14.57 -18.24
C THR A 124 -9.94 13.72 -18.44
N PRO A 125 -10.08 12.40 -18.72
CA PRO A 125 -8.92 11.56 -19.03
C PRO A 125 -8.12 12.04 -20.27
N GLY A 126 -8.73 12.84 -21.15
CA GLY A 126 -8.08 13.47 -22.29
C GLY A 126 -7.28 14.75 -21.96
N GLY A 127 -7.21 15.13 -20.68
CA GLY A 127 -6.50 16.34 -20.24
C GLY A 127 -7.24 17.64 -20.59
N GLU A 128 -8.57 17.62 -20.61
CA GLU A 128 -9.40 18.81 -20.73
C GLU A 128 -9.87 19.24 -19.34
N ALA A 129 -9.59 20.48 -18.96
CA ALA A 129 -9.98 21.01 -17.66
C ALA A 129 -11.51 21.13 -17.58
N VAL A 130 -12.08 20.54 -16.53
CA VAL A 130 -13.50 20.59 -16.17
C VAL A 130 -13.76 21.72 -15.17
N GLY A 131 -12.83 21.90 -14.23
CA GLY A 131 -12.88 22.98 -13.27
C GLY A 131 -11.58 23.09 -12.47
N LYS A 132 -11.45 24.19 -11.73
CA LYS A 132 -10.21 24.56 -11.04
C LYS A 132 -10.50 25.22 -9.70
N VAL A 133 -9.64 24.96 -8.73
CA VAL A 133 -9.56 25.68 -7.45
C VAL A 133 -8.22 26.38 -7.39
N GLU A 134 -8.26 27.71 -7.28
CA GLU A 134 -7.08 28.53 -7.07
C GLU A 134 -6.81 28.70 -5.58
N ASN A 135 -5.53 28.89 -5.23
CA ASN A 135 -5.17 29.17 -3.85
C ASN A 135 -5.75 30.51 -3.38
N THR A 136 -5.97 30.59 -2.07
CA THR A 136 -6.19 31.84 -1.36
C THR A 136 -4.98 32.04 -0.45
N ASP A 137 -4.26 33.15 -0.63
CA ASP A 137 -3.05 33.48 0.13
C ASP A 137 -1.99 32.35 0.12
N GLY A 138 -1.76 31.74 -1.05
CA GLY A 138 -0.76 30.68 -1.21
C GLY A 138 -1.19 29.31 -0.66
N THR A 139 -2.43 29.16 -0.21
CA THR A 139 -2.94 27.89 0.35
C THR A 139 -4.17 27.37 -0.40
N LEU A 140 -4.22 26.06 -0.67
CA LEU A 140 -5.43 25.37 -1.10
C LEU A 140 -6.17 24.77 0.09
N LYS A 141 -7.49 25.01 0.17
CA LYS A 141 -8.34 24.40 1.20
C LYS A 141 -8.99 23.14 0.65
N VAL A 142 -8.77 22.01 1.32
CA VAL A 142 -9.32 20.71 0.87
C VAL A 142 -10.83 20.75 0.65
N ALA A 143 -11.59 21.46 1.49
CA ALA A 143 -13.04 21.61 1.34
C ALA A 143 -13.48 22.24 0.01
N GLN A 144 -12.68 23.14 -0.57
CA GLN A 144 -12.97 23.73 -1.89
C GLN A 144 -12.75 22.71 -3.00
N VAL A 145 -11.69 21.90 -2.88
CA VAL A 145 -11.36 20.83 -3.82
C VAL A 145 -12.39 19.71 -3.77
N GLU A 146 -12.79 19.29 -2.57
CA GLU A 146 -13.89 18.33 -2.36
C GLU A 146 -15.20 18.80 -2.99
N LYS A 147 -15.53 20.09 -2.84
CA LYS A 147 -16.71 20.69 -3.45
C LYS A 147 -16.65 20.66 -4.97
N LEU A 148 -15.49 20.97 -5.57
CA LEU A 148 -15.29 20.90 -7.02
C LEU A 148 -15.57 19.47 -7.54
N VAL A 149 -14.91 18.47 -6.93
CA VAL A 149 -15.06 17.07 -7.35
C VAL A 149 -16.49 16.58 -7.16
N SER A 150 -17.11 16.88 -6.01
CA SER A 150 -18.48 16.45 -5.71
C SER A 150 -19.51 17.08 -6.64
N ALA A 151 -19.33 18.36 -6.99
CA ALA A 151 -20.23 19.05 -7.92
C ALA A 151 -20.17 18.42 -9.31
N GLU A 152 -18.97 18.13 -9.82
CA GLU A 152 -18.81 17.48 -11.13
C GLU A 152 -19.39 16.07 -11.15
N ILE A 153 -19.16 15.27 -10.10
CA ILE A 153 -19.71 13.91 -10.00
C ILE A 153 -21.25 13.95 -9.99
N LYS A 154 -21.85 14.88 -9.22
CA LYS A 154 -23.31 15.06 -9.20
C LYS A 154 -23.86 15.50 -10.57
N GLN A 155 -23.16 16.39 -11.26
CA GLN A 155 -23.54 16.83 -12.61
C GLN A 155 -23.50 15.66 -13.59
N ARG A 156 -22.44 14.85 -13.57
CA ARG A 156 -22.32 13.64 -14.39
C ARG A 156 -23.43 12.65 -14.10
N GLU A 157 -23.72 12.37 -12.83
CA GLU A 157 -24.80 11.47 -12.45
C GLU A 157 -26.15 11.93 -13.02
N SER A 158 -26.45 13.22 -12.89
CA SER A 158 -27.69 13.82 -13.42
C SER A 158 -27.79 13.70 -14.94
N ALA A 159 -26.67 13.85 -15.66
CA ALA A 159 -26.60 13.66 -17.10
C ALA A 159 -26.82 12.19 -17.49
N LEU A 160 -26.28 11.23 -16.73
CA LEU A 160 -26.51 9.80 -16.95
C LEU A 160 -27.96 9.40 -16.69
N ASP A 161 -28.61 9.97 -15.67
CA ASP A 161 -30.04 9.78 -15.41
C ASP A 161 -30.91 10.27 -16.57
N SER A 162 -30.55 11.42 -17.13
CA SER A 162 -31.24 11.96 -18.31
C SER A 162 -31.08 11.02 -19.51
N LYS A 163 -29.86 10.52 -19.76
CA LYS A 163 -29.60 9.54 -20.84
C LYS A 163 -30.36 8.23 -20.64
N LEU A 164 -30.38 7.69 -19.41
CA LEU A 164 -31.13 6.47 -19.09
C LEU A 164 -32.63 6.66 -19.34
N LYS A 165 -33.18 7.81 -18.93
CA LYS A 165 -34.59 8.15 -19.18
C LYS A 165 -34.89 8.25 -20.68
N GLU A 166 -34.09 9.01 -21.41
CA GLU A 166 -34.26 9.20 -22.86
C GLU A 166 -34.12 7.88 -23.63
N ALA A 167 -33.14 7.04 -23.26
CA ALA A 167 -32.98 5.72 -23.86
C ALA A 167 -34.20 4.82 -23.66
N ARG A 168 -34.81 4.86 -22.47
CA ARG A 168 -36.05 4.11 -22.19
C ARG A 168 -37.22 4.61 -23.03
N GLU A 169 -37.35 5.91 -23.25
CA GLU A 169 -38.40 6.47 -24.10
C GLU A 169 -38.17 6.13 -25.58
N LYS A 170 -36.94 6.21 -26.08
CA LYS A 170 -36.58 5.76 -27.44
C LYS A 170 -36.87 4.28 -27.66
N ALA A 171 -36.50 3.44 -26.70
CA ALA A 171 -36.81 2.02 -26.74
C ALA A 171 -38.31 1.74 -26.81
N LYS A 172 -39.14 2.45 -26.01
CA LYS A 172 -40.61 2.34 -26.07
C LYS A 172 -41.19 2.81 -27.42
N ALA A 173 -40.56 3.81 -28.03
CA ALA A 173 -40.94 4.33 -29.34
C ALA A 173 -40.47 3.45 -30.52
N GLY A 174 -39.76 2.34 -30.26
CA GLY A 174 -39.22 1.45 -31.27
C GLY A 174 -37.86 1.86 -31.85
N ASP A 175 -37.31 3.01 -31.43
CA ASP A 175 -35.95 3.46 -31.79
C ASP A 175 -34.89 2.71 -30.96
N THR A 176 -34.67 1.46 -31.35
CA THR A 176 -33.71 0.57 -30.69
C THR A 176 -32.27 1.06 -30.86
N ALA A 177 -31.93 1.59 -32.04
CA ALA A 177 -30.58 2.06 -32.35
C ALA A 177 -30.21 3.29 -31.49
N GLY A 178 -31.10 4.29 -31.42
CA GLY A 178 -30.87 5.48 -30.61
C GLY A 178 -30.88 5.18 -29.10
N ALA A 179 -31.67 4.20 -28.65
CA ALA A 179 -31.60 3.74 -27.27
C ALA A 179 -30.24 3.10 -26.93
N VAL A 180 -29.72 2.23 -27.82
CA VAL A 180 -28.39 1.61 -27.65
C VAL A 180 -27.28 2.65 -27.62
N GLU A 181 -27.32 3.65 -28.50
CA GLU A 181 -26.34 4.74 -28.55
C GLU A 181 -26.25 5.52 -27.23
N LEU A 182 -27.40 5.78 -26.58
CA LEU A 182 -27.44 6.47 -25.29
C LEU A 182 -26.98 5.59 -24.11
N LEU A 183 -27.26 4.29 -24.15
CA LEU A 183 -26.96 3.37 -23.05
C LEU A 183 -25.49 2.95 -22.98
N ARG A 184 -24.79 2.85 -24.12
CA ARG A 184 -23.37 2.47 -24.14
C ARG A 184 -22.48 3.41 -23.31
N PRO A 185 -22.53 4.74 -23.47
CA PRO A 185 -21.78 5.65 -22.61
C PRO A 185 -22.11 5.53 -21.12
N VAL A 186 -23.34 5.16 -20.76
CA VAL A 186 -23.73 4.94 -19.36
C VAL A 186 -23.07 3.67 -18.81
N LEU A 187 -23.02 2.60 -19.62
CA LEU A 187 -22.36 1.35 -19.25
C LEU A 187 -20.85 1.55 -19.00
N GLU A 188 -20.18 2.38 -19.79
CA GLU A 188 -18.75 2.68 -19.63
C GLU A 188 -18.43 3.43 -18.33
N GLN A 189 -19.42 4.05 -17.69
CA GLN A 189 -19.24 4.73 -16.39
C GLN A 189 -19.33 3.78 -15.18
N LYS A 190 -19.26 2.45 -15.38
CA LYS A 190 -19.40 1.42 -14.34
C LYS A 190 -18.48 1.56 -13.12
N CYS A 191 -17.35 2.22 -13.26
CA CYS A 191 -16.43 2.44 -12.15
C CYS A 191 -16.92 3.54 -11.19
N MET A 192 -17.43 4.65 -11.75
CA MET A 192 -17.92 5.79 -10.96
C MET A 192 -19.38 5.57 -10.53
N PHE A 193 -20.20 5.00 -11.42
CA PHE A 193 -21.63 4.80 -11.23
C PHE A 193 -22.05 3.35 -11.52
N PRO A 194 -21.60 2.36 -10.72
CA PRO A 194 -21.89 0.95 -10.96
C PRO A 194 -23.40 0.64 -11.04
N GLY A 195 -24.22 1.31 -10.24
CA GLY A 195 -25.69 1.16 -10.29
C GLY A 195 -26.29 1.62 -11.62
N LYS A 196 -25.86 2.78 -12.14
CA LYS A 196 -26.34 3.30 -13.44
C LYS A 196 -25.88 2.41 -14.60
N ALA A 197 -24.64 1.93 -14.55
CA ALA A 197 -24.11 1.00 -15.54
C ALA A 197 -24.85 -0.35 -15.54
N LYS A 198 -25.24 -0.85 -14.36
CA LYS A 198 -26.08 -2.06 -14.24
C LYS A 198 -27.45 -1.85 -14.88
N ASP A 199 -28.10 -0.72 -14.63
CA ASP A 199 -29.38 -0.39 -15.27
C ASP A 199 -29.22 -0.28 -16.80
N ALA A 200 -28.15 0.36 -17.26
CA ALA A 200 -27.85 0.43 -18.69
C ALA A 200 -27.61 -0.96 -19.31
N ALA A 201 -26.85 -1.82 -18.64
CA ALA A 201 -26.60 -3.20 -19.07
C ALA A 201 -27.91 -4.01 -19.20
N LYS A 202 -28.83 -3.86 -18.24
CA LYS A 202 -30.14 -4.52 -18.30
C LYS A 202 -30.96 -4.05 -19.49
N GLU A 203 -31.03 -2.75 -19.74
CA GLU A 203 -31.78 -2.22 -20.89
C GLU A 203 -31.14 -2.64 -22.22
N LEU A 204 -29.81 -2.58 -22.34
CA LEU A 204 -29.10 -3.05 -23.54
C LEU A 204 -29.39 -4.53 -23.86
N LYS A 205 -29.41 -5.40 -22.84
CA LYS A 205 -29.77 -6.82 -23.00
C LYS A 205 -31.20 -7.01 -23.49
N LYS A 206 -32.17 -6.22 -22.99
CA LYS A 206 -33.56 -6.24 -23.47
C LYS A 206 -33.67 -5.82 -24.94
N LEU A 207 -32.82 -4.91 -25.37
CA LEU A 207 -32.74 -4.42 -26.75
C LEU A 207 -31.96 -5.37 -27.69
N GLY A 208 -31.51 -6.52 -27.20
CA GLY A 208 -30.82 -7.53 -28.01
C GLY A 208 -29.31 -7.31 -28.20
N ALA A 209 -28.69 -6.40 -27.46
CA ALA A 209 -27.23 -6.22 -27.49
C ALA A 209 -26.53 -7.46 -26.90
N LYS A 210 -25.71 -8.13 -27.71
CA LYS A 210 -25.04 -9.40 -27.35
C LYS A 210 -23.68 -9.20 -26.68
N ASP A 211 -23.14 -7.98 -26.71
CA ASP A 211 -21.82 -7.59 -26.24
C ASP A 211 -21.86 -6.84 -24.89
N VAL A 212 -22.81 -7.19 -24.03
CA VAL A 212 -22.94 -6.59 -22.70
C VAL A 212 -22.32 -7.54 -21.68
N ALA A 213 -21.07 -7.30 -21.32
CA ALA A 213 -20.46 -7.98 -20.17
C ALA A 213 -21.31 -7.72 -18.92
N ASP A 214 -21.42 -8.72 -18.04
CA ASP A 214 -22.05 -8.51 -16.74
C ASP A 214 -21.31 -7.38 -16.01
N ALA A 215 -22.02 -6.26 -15.80
CA ALA A 215 -21.55 -5.21 -14.93
C ALA A 215 -21.29 -5.81 -13.54
N THR A 216 -20.31 -5.24 -12.84
CA THR A 216 -19.79 -5.52 -11.48
C THR A 216 -20.83 -6.14 -10.52
N PRO A 217 -20.44 -6.98 -9.54
CA PRO A 217 -21.40 -7.72 -8.72
C PRO A 217 -22.45 -6.80 -8.08
N PRO A 218 -23.71 -7.25 -8.03
CA PRO A 218 -24.89 -6.39 -8.18
C PRO A 218 -25.22 -5.50 -6.97
N ASP A 219 -24.54 -5.72 -5.84
CA ASP A 219 -24.93 -5.28 -4.50
C ASP A 219 -23.75 -4.69 -3.69
N ALA A 220 -22.66 -4.30 -4.37
CA ALA A 220 -21.59 -3.59 -3.70
C ALA A 220 -22.14 -2.27 -3.14
N PRO A 221 -21.99 -2.01 -1.82
CA PRO A 221 -22.48 -0.79 -1.21
C PRO A 221 -21.80 0.43 -1.86
N LEU A 222 -22.53 1.55 -1.95
CA LEU A 222 -21.97 2.82 -2.39
C LEU A 222 -21.39 3.57 -1.20
N PRO A 223 -20.29 4.34 -1.38
CA PRO A 223 -19.74 5.15 -0.31
C PRO A 223 -20.73 6.18 0.24
N VAL A 224 -20.66 6.39 1.55
CA VAL A 224 -21.49 7.36 2.28
C VAL A 224 -20.80 8.71 2.28
N PHE A 225 -21.37 9.68 1.56
CA PHE A 225 -20.89 11.07 1.49
C PHE A 225 -21.66 12.05 2.38
N ASP A 226 -22.65 11.58 3.16
CA ASP A 226 -23.34 12.44 4.13
C ASP A 226 -22.33 13.07 5.11
N PRO A 227 -22.32 14.41 5.31
CA PRO A 227 -21.32 15.07 6.13
C PRO A 227 -21.29 14.57 7.58
N ALA A 228 -22.45 14.46 8.23
CA ALA A 228 -22.53 14.07 9.63
C ALA A 228 -22.08 12.62 9.86
N ARG A 229 -22.46 11.70 8.95
CA ARG A 229 -21.96 10.32 8.97
C ARG A 229 -20.47 10.26 8.67
N SER A 230 -19.98 11.02 7.71
CA SER A 230 -18.55 11.07 7.36
C SER A 230 -17.71 11.55 8.52
N GLU A 231 -18.08 12.66 9.17
CA GLU A 231 -17.41 13.15 10.38
C GLU A 231 -17.43 12.13 11.52
N ARG A 232 -18.53 11.39 11.69
CA ARG A 232 -18.61 10.32 12.67
C ARG A 232 -17.65 9.18 12.35
N ILE A 233 -17.55 8.76 11.10
CA ILE A 233 -16.63 7.70 10.67
C ILE A 233 -15.18 8.14 10.87
N VAL A 234 -14.82 9.36 10.46
CA VAL A 234 -13.48 9.93 10.66
C VAL A 234 -13.11 9.94 12.14
N ARG A 235 -13.99 10.40 13.03
CA ARG A 235 -13.76 10.35 14.48
C ARG A 235 -13.53 8.94 15.00
N VAL A 236 -14.39 7.98 14.63
CA VAL A 236 -14.23 6.57 15.05
C VAL A 236 -12.91 5.97 14.55
N MET A 237 -12.48 6.33 13.34
CA MET A 237 -11.18 5.91 12.80
C MET A 237 -10.01 6.51 13.59
N HIS A 238 -10.05 7.80 13.92
CA HIS A 238 -9.03 8.42 14.77
C HIS A 238 -8.97 7.82 16.17
N ASP A 239 -10.13 7.57 16.80
CA ASP A 239 -10.18 6.89 18.10
C ASP A 239 -9.55 5.49 18.00
N GLY A 240 -9.79 4.77 16.90
CA GLY A 240 -9.17 3.49 16.60
C GLY A 240 -7.65 3.58 16.50
N LEU A 241 -7.13 4.58 15.78
CA LEU A 241 -5.70 4.84 15.65
C LEU A 241 -5.05 5.24 16.98
N GLN A 242 -5.72 6.06 17.79
CA GLN A 242 -5.24 6.39 19.12
C GLN A 242 -5.20 5.15 20.02
N ALA A 243 -6.20 4.27 19.94
CA ALA A 243 -6.19 2.99 20.63
C ALA A 243 -5.04 2.09 20.14
N GLU A 244 -4.77 2.03 18.84
CA GLU A 244 -3.64 1.27 18.26
C GLU A 244 -2.28 1.79 18.73
N VAL A 245 -2.07 3.11 18.70
CA VAL A 245 -0.83 3.77 19.17
C VAL A 245 -0.65 3.57 20.68
N ALA A 246 -1.73 3.63 21.46
CA ALA A 246 -1.72 3.28 22.87
C ALA A 246 -1.65 1.75 23.12
N ALA A 247 -1.59 0.96 22.04
CA ALA A 247 -1.50 -0.48 22.00
C ALA A 247 -2.63 -1.20 22.77
N ARG A 248 -3.83 -0.59 22.74
CA ARG A 248 -5.13 -1.15 23.10
C ARG A 248 -5.76 -1.80 21.86
N TYR A 249 -5.11 -2.84 21.32
CA TYR A 249 -5.46 -3.38 20.00
C TYR A 249 -6.87 -3.98 19.90
N ALA A 250 -7.42 -4.59 20.96
CA ALA A 250 -8.78 -5.08 20.94
C ALA A 250 -9.81 -3.94 20.78
N GLU A 251 -9.54 -2.79 21.40
CA GLU A 251 -10.35 -1.59 21.24
C GLU A 251 -10.20 -1.01 19.82
N ALA A 252 -8.96 -0.92 19.32
CA ALA A 252 -8.69 -0.49 17.93
C ALA A 252 -9.45 -1.34 16.91
N ALA A 253 -9.37 -2.68 17.02
CA ALA A 253 -10.11 -3.61 16.16
C ALA A 253 -11.63 -3.38 16.21
N ARG A 254 -12.17 -3.15 17.41
CA ARG A 254 -13.61 -2.86 17.58
C ARG A 254 -14.00 -1.55 16.89
N LEU A 255 -13.19 -0.50 17.02
CA LEU A 255 -13.42 0.82 16.44
C LEU A 255 -13.31 0.80 14.91
N TYR A 256 -12.26 0.19 14.36
CA TYR A 256 -12.15 0.01 12.91
C TYR A 256 -13.28 -0.85 12.35
N GLY A 257 -13.66 -1.93 13.05
CA GLY A 257 -14.82 -2.73 12.68
C GLY A 257 -16.14 -1.96 12.75
N LEU A 258 -16.27 -1.00 13.67
CA LEU A 258 -17.41 -0.09 13.70
C LEU A 258 -17.40 0.86 12.50
N ALA A 259 -16.26 1.49 12.19
CA ALA A 259 -16.14 2.37 11.03
C ALA A 259 -16.52 1.63 9.73
N HIS A 260 -16.05 0.40 9.53
CA HIS A 260 -16.43 -0.43 8.39
C HIS A 260 -17.94 -0.70 8.32
N ARG A 261 -18.61 -0.98 9.45
CA ARG A 261 -20.07 -1.17 9.45
C ARG A 261 -20.86 0.10 9.14
N LEU A 262 -20.29 1.27 9.44
CA LEU A 262 -20.92 2.56 9.14
C LEU A 262 -20.84 2.91 7.66
N ASP A 263 -19.79 2.45 6.98
CA ASP A 263 -19.67 2.52 5.52
C ASP A 263 -18.89 1.31 4.98
N PRO A 264 -19.59 0.24 4.57
CA PRO A 264 -18.92 -0.96 4.06
C PRO A 264 -18.26 -0.78 2.68
N ALA A 265 -18.51 0.34 2.00
CA ALA A 265 -17.85 0.67 0.74
C ALA A 265 -16.51 1.40 0.95
N ASP A 266 -16.21 1.81 2.19
CA ASP A 266 -14.95 2.46 2.55
C ASP A 266 -13.88 1.38 2.80
N PRO A 267 -12.80 1.31 1.99
CA PRO A 267 -11.74 0.32 2.16
C PRO A 267 -10.78 0.66 3.31
N THR A 268 -10.79 1.91 3.81
CA THR A 268 -9.80 2.38 4.80
C THR A 268 -9.89 1.62 6.12
N PRO A 269 -11.07 1.42 6.75
CA PRO A 269 -11.18 0.62 7.96
C PRO A 269 -10.64 -0.82 7.80
N LEU A 270 -10.87 -1.43 6.64
CA LEU A 270 -10.34 -2.76 6.32
C LEU A 270 -8.82 -2.73 6.21
N ARG A 271 -8.23 -1.71 5.59
CA ARG A 271 -6.77 -1.54 5.52
C ARG A 271 -6.13 -1.51 6.92
N TYR A 272 -6.73 -0.75 7.84
CA TYR A 272 -6.29 -0.68 9.24
C TYR A 272 -6.46 -2.02 9.97
N LEU A 273 -7.61 -2.68 9.82
CA LEU A 273 -7.84 -4.01 10.40
C LEU A 273 -6.84 -5.05 9.90
N GLY A 274 -6.58 -5.10 8.58
CA GLY A 274 -5.65 -6.05 7.98
C GLY A 274 -4.23 -5.90 8.55
N GLU A 275 -3.74 -4.65 8.64
CA GLU A 275 -2.43 -4.38 9.24
C GLU A 275 -2.42 -4.66 10.75
N LEU A 276 -3.46 -4.29 11.50
CA LEU A 276 -3.58 -4.62 12.92
C LEU A 276 -3.54 -6.15 13.16
N TYR A 277 -4.26 -6.92 12.33
CA TYR A 277 -4.29 -8.38 12.42
C TYR A 277 -2.95 -9.01 12.08
N ARG A 278 -2.28 -8.55 11.03
CA ARG A 278 -1.00 -9.11 10.56
C ARG A 278 0.18 -8.67 11.43
N HIS A 279 0.22 -7.41 11.84
CA HIS A 279 1.38 -6.79 12.45
C HIS A 279 1.36 -6.81 13.98
N HIS A 280 0.19 -6.67 14.62
CA HIS A 280 0.12 -6.51 16.08
C HIS A 280 -0.43 -7.74 16.81
N THR A 281 -1.47 -8.37 16.27
CA THR A 281 -2.21 -9.43 17.01
C THR A 281 -1.91 -10.85 16.52
N GLY A 282 -1.40 -11.00 15.29
CA GLY A 282 -1.10 -12.30 14.69
C GLY A 282 -2.35 -13.10 14.30
N GLU A 283 -3.47 -12.42 14.08
CA GLU A 283 -4.72 -13.03 13.59
C GLU A 283 -4.66 -13.23 12.06
N TRP A 284 -3.69 -14.01 11.59
CA TRP A 284 -3.32 -14.16 10.17
C TRP A 284 -4.50 -14.52 9.26
N GLY A 285 -5.41 -15.39 9.71
CA GLY A 285 -6.60 -15.75 8.95
C GLY A 285 -7.55 -14.56 8.71
N LYS A 286 -7.70 -13.68 9.72
CA LYS A 286 -8.49 -12.44 9.58
C LYS A 286 -7.79 -11.44 8.68
N ALA A 287 -6.47 -11.30 8.79
CA ALA A 287 -5.67 -10.47 7.89
C ALA A 287 -5.83 -10.92 6.42
N TYR A 288 -5.71 -12.22 6.14
CA TYR A 288 -5.95 -12.79 4.81
C TYR A 288 -7.35 -12.46 4.28
N ALA A 289 -8.38 -12.65 5.11
CA ALA A 289 -9.76 -12.39 4.71
C ALA A 289 -9.96 -10.91 4.32
N VAL A 290 -9.53 -10.00 5.19
CA VAL A 290 -9.70 -8.55 5.03
C VAL A 290 -8.90 -8.02 3.82
N PHE A 291 -7.64 -8.43 3.64
CA PHE A 291 -6.87 -7.98 2.48
C PHE A 291 -7.46 -8.51 1.16
N ASN A 292 -7.94 -9.75 1.13
CA ASN A 292 -8.62 -10.27 -0.06
C ASN A 292 -9.95 -9.56 -0.34
N GLU A 293 -10.65 -9.09 0.70
CA GLU A 293 -11.86 -8.28 0.54
C GLU A 293 -11.56 -6.94 -0.13
N ILE A 294 -10.51 -6.22 0.32
CA ILE A 294 -10.04 -4.98 -0.29
C ILE A 294 -9.74 -5.18 -1.79
N LEU A 295 -9.13 -6.31 -2.17
CA LEU A 295 -8.79 -6.59 -3.57
C LEU A 295 -10.02 -6.94 -4.45
N ARG A 296 -11.15 -7.32 -3.84
CA ARG A 296 -12.39 -7.68 -4.54
C ARG A 296 -13.40 -6.53 -4.62
N MET A 297 -13.25 -5.50 -3.80
CA MET A 297 -14.11 -4.30 -3.82
C MET A 297 -13.50 -3.16 -4.65
N PRO A 298 -14.29 -2.16 -5.05
CA PRO A 298 -13.75 -0.85 -5.44
C PRO A 298 -12.96 -0.27 -4.26
N ALA A 299 -11.67 -0.04 -4.46
CA ALA A 299 -10.77 0.47 -3.43
C ALA A 299 -9.75 1.41 -4.06
N ASP A 300 -9.34 2.41 -3.29
CA ASP A 300 -8.34 3.38 -3.68
C ASP A 300 -6.97 2.70 -3.88
N PRO A 301 -6.07 3.28 -4.71
CA PRO A 301 -4.77 2.68 -5.00
C PRO A 301 -3.92 2.40 -3.76
N LEU A 302 -3.99 3.25 -2.73
CA LEU A 302 -3.24 3.06 -1.50
C LEU A 302 -3.76 1.82 -0.75
N SER A 303 -5.08 1.68 -0.57
CA SER A 303 -5.66 0.51 0.10
C SER A 303 -5.36 -0.79 -0.64
N ARG A 304 -5.42 -0.79 -1.97
CA ARG A 304 -5.02 -1.96 -2.78
C ARG A 304 -3.54 -2.30 -2.63
N ALA A 305 -2.66 -1.30 -2.64
CA ALA A 305 -1.23 -1.51 -2.50
C ALA A 305 -0.85 -2.06 -1.11
N VAL A 306 -1.49 -1.58 -0.04
CA VAL A 306 -1.28 -2.12 1.31
C VAL A 306 -1.79 -3.57 1.40
N ALA A 307 -2.96 -3.88 0.83
CA ALA A 307 -3.46 -5.25 0.80
C ALA A 307 -2.54 -6.21 0.03
N GLN A 308 -2.04 -5.78 -1.14
CA GLN A 308 -1.05 -6.54 -1.90
C GLN A 308 0.25 -6.74 -1.11
N HIS A 309 0.73 -5.70 -0.43
CA HIS A 309 1.90 -5.81 0.43
C HIS A 309 1.70 -6.82 1.56
N GLY A 310 0.62 -6.66 2.34
CA GLY A 310 0.32 -7.51 3.49
C GLY A 310 0.19 -8.99 3.09
N LEU A 311 -0.55 -9.26 2.01
CA LEU A 311 -0.63 -10.60 1.42
C LEU A 311 0.75 -11.09 0.94
N GLY A 312 1.56 -10.22 0.35
CA GLY A 312 2.93 -10.53 -0.07
C GLY A 312 3.79 -11.01 1.10
N LYS A 313 3.88 -10.23 2.19
CA LYS A 313 4.66 -10.60 3.38
C LYS A 313 4.16 -11.91 4.00
N MET A 314 2.85 -12.08 4.14
CA MET A 314 2.26 -13.31 4.69
C MET A 314 2.54 -14.53 3.79
N THR A 315 2.44 -14.38 2.47
CA THR A 315 2.73 -15.45 1.51
C THR A 315 4.21 -15.87 1.54
N ILE A 316 5.12 -14.92 1.82
CA ILE A 316 6.55 -15.21 2.03
C ILE A 316 6.77 -15.98 3.34
N HIS A 317 6.10 -15.61 4.44
CA HIS A 317 6.16 -16.37 5.69
C HIS A 317 5.65 -17.81 5.54
N ASP A 318 4.69 -18.01 4.62
CA ASP A 318 4.17 -19.33 4.26
C ASP A 318 5.08 -20.13 3.31
N GLY A 319 6.20 -19.54 2.87
CA GLY A 319 7.23 -20.19 2.03
C GLY A 319 7.01 -20.07 0.53
N ASP A 320 5.99 -19.35 0.06
CA ASP A 320 5.77 -19.10 -1.38
C ASP A 320 6.41 -17.77 -1.80
N PHE A 321 7.73 -17.80 -1.90
CA PHE A 321 8.55 -16.61 -2.16
C PHE A 321 8.22 -15.93 -3.49
N LYS A 322 8.02 -16.72 -4.55
CA LYS A 322 7.76 -16.20 -5.90
C LYS A 322 6.44 -15.44 -5.96
N LYS A 323 5.38 -16.01 -5.39
CA LYS A 323 4.07 -15.34 -5.34
C LYS A 323 4.13 -14.13 -4.42
N GLY A 324 4.82 -14.24 -3.30
CA GLY A 324 5.04 -13.14 -2.37
C GLY A 324 5.75 -11.94 -2.99
N LEU A 325 6.86 -12.18 -3.70
CA LEU A 325 7.59 -11.14 -4.45
C LEU A 325 6.68 -10.48 -5.48
N TRP A 326 5.96 -11.28 -6.28
CA TRP A 326 5.04 -10.75 -7.29
C TRP A 326 3.96 -9.83 -6.67
N LEU A 327 3.44 -10.20 -5.49
CA LEU A 327 2.49 -9.37 -4.74
C LEU A 327 3.12 -8.05 -4.29
N MET A 328 4.34 -8.07 -3.76
CA MET A 328 5.05 -6.84 -3.36
C MET A 328 5.41 -5.94 -4.55
N GLU A 329 5.84 -6.52 -5.68
CA GLU A 329 6.06 -5.76 -6.91
C GLU A 329 4.77 -5.17 -7.47
N SER A 330 3.65 -5.89 -7.34
CA SER A 330 2.32 -5.38 -7.72
C SER A 330 1.85 -4.26 -6.81
N SER A 331 2.18 -4.33 -5.51
CA SER A 331 1.92 -3.26 -4.53
C SER A 331 2.55 -1.93 -4.97
N VAL A 332 3.86 -1.90 -5.22
CA VAL A 332 4.55 -0.65 -5.59
C VAL A 332 4.21 -0.14 -6.99
N LYS A 333 3.73 -1.00 -7.88
CA LYS A 333 3.15 -0.57 -9.18
C LYS A 333 1.80 0.11 -8.99
N THR A 334 0.99 -0.39 -8.05
CA THR A 334 -0.34 0.17 -7.72
C THR A 334 -0.20 1.51 -7.00
N TYR A 335 0.60 1.55 -5.94
CA TYR A 335 0.91 2.78 -5.21
C TYR A 335 2.28 2.63 -4.51
N PRO A 336 3.22 3.59 -4.69
CA PRO A 336 4.52 3.55 -4.00
C PRO A 336 4.36 3.63 -2.48
N LEU A 337 4.96 2.68 -1.76
CA LEU A 337 4.92 2.62 -0.29
C LEU A 337 6.34 2.46 0.26
N PRO A 338 6.77 3.29 1.24
CA PRO A 338 8.09 3.12 1.86
C PRO A 338 8.26 1.73 2.45
N LEU A 339 7.26 1.21 3.14
CA LEU A 339 7.31 -0.12 3.75
C LEU A 339 7.45 -1.25 2.71
N THR A 340 6.83 -1.11 1.53
CA THR A 340 6.95 -2.15 0.50
C THR A 340 8.34 -2.12 -0.12
N TYR A 341 8.90 -0.93 -0.35
CA TYR A 341 10.28 -0.80 -0.81
C TYR A 341 11.28 -1.34 0.22
N ARG A 342 11.09 -1.08 1.52
CA ARG A 342 11.90 -1.68 2.58
C ARG A 342 11.86 -3.21 2.51
N ASN A 343 10.68 -3.82 2.42
CA ASN A 343 10.57 -5.27 2.35
C ASN A 343 11.09 -5.88 1.03
N LEU A 344 11.00 -5.15 -0.09
CA LEU A 344 11.67 -5.54 -1.34
C LEU A 344 13.20 -5.47 -1.21
N ALA A 345 13.74 -4.48 -0.51
CA ALA A 345 15.18 -4.39 -0.23
C ALA A 345 15.65 -5.59 0.61
N VAL A 346 14.92 -5.96 1.66
CA VAL A 346 15.18 -7.15 2.46
C VAL A 346 15.18 -8.41 1.59
N TYR A 347 14.15 -8.58 0.76
CA TYR A 347 14.05 -9.71 -0.17
C TYR A 347 15.29 -9.82 -1.05
N TRP A 348 15.67 -8.75 -1.73
CA TRP A 348 16.83 -8.78 -2.63
C TRP A 348 18.17 -8.90 -1.90
N ASN A 349 18.26 -8.43 -0.65
CA ASN A 349 19.43 -8.64 0.18
C ASN A 349 19.61 -10.12 0.53
N SER A 350 18.53 -10.81 0.88
CA SER A 350 18.57 -12.25 1.15
C SER A 350 18.95 -13.10 -0.08
N GLU A 351 18.64 -12.59 -1.28
CA GLU A 351 19.06 -13.17 -2.56
C GLU A 351 20.49 -12.76 -2.96
N GLY A 352 21.16 -11.90 -2.17
CA GLY A 352 22.52 -11.41 -2.44
C GLY A 352 22.61 -10.32 -3.52
N ASP A 353 21.48 -9.83 -4.05
CA ASP A 353 21.43 -8.77 -5.06
C ASP A 353 21.55 -7.39 -4.39
N ARG A 354 22.79 -7.00 -4.10
CA ARG A 354 23.10 -5.71 -3.45
C ARG A 354 22.67 -4.50 -4.27
N ALA A 355 22.69 -4.60 -5.60
CA ALA A 355 22.31 -3.50 -6.49
C ALA A 355 20.82 -3.19 -6.36
N LYS A 356 19.95 -4.21 -6.44
CA LYS A 356 18.52 -4.01 -6.21
C LYS A 356 18.21 -3.61 -4.78
N THR A 357 18.91 -4.19 -3.81
CA THR A 357 18.78 -3.80 -2.40
C THR A 357 18.97 -2.28 -2.23
N GLY A 358 20.08 -1.74 -2.74
CA GLY A 358 20.35 -0.29 -2.70
C GLY A 358 19.27 0.54 -3.40
N GLN A 359 18.85 0.14 -4.60
CA GLN A 359 17.79 0.85 -5.34
C GLN A 359 16.47 0.95 -4.57
N TYR A 360 16.08 -0.12 -3.86
CA TYR A 360 14.84 -0.10 -3.08
C TYR A 360 14.98 0.69 -1.78
N ILE A 361 16.15 0.69 -1.14
CA ILE A 361 16.45 1.57 0.00
C ILE A 361 16.33 3.05 -0.41
N GLU A 362 16.95 3.43 -1.53
CA GLU A 362 16.89 4.80 -2.07
C GLU A 362 15.44 5.22 -2.35
N LYS A 363 14.63 4.32 -2.91
CA LYS A 363 13.20 4.59 -3.15
C LYS A 363 12.41 4.78 -1.86
N ALA A 364 12.68 3.99 -0.82
CA ALA A 364 12.02 4.17 0.47
C ALA A 364 12.37 5.54 1.10
N LEU A 365 13.65 5.90 1.09
CA LEU A 365 14.14 7.20 1.57
C LEU A 365 13.61 8.37 0.73
N ALA A 366 13.49 8.22 -0.59
CA ALA A 366 12.98 9.27 -1.45
C ALA A 366 11.50 9.60 -1.20
N LEU A 367 10.71 8.62 -0.76
CA LEU A 367 9.30 8.83 -0.41
C LEU A 367 9.12 9.53 0.94
N ASP A 368 9.95 9.21 1.92
CA ASP A 368 9.88 9.83 3.25
C ASP A 368 11.29 9.89 3.88
N PRO A 369 12.08 10.93 3.54
CA PRO A 369 13.49 11.04 3.93
C PRO A 369 13.67 11.41 5.40
N ASP A 370 12.64 12.02 6.02
CA ASP A 370 12.67 12.49 7.39
C ASP A 370 12.12 11.45 8.38
N ASP A 371 11.55 10.34 7.88
CA ASP A 371 11.09 9.23 8.71
C ASP A 371 12.26 8.49 9.35
N ALA A 372 12.39 8.62 10.67
CA ALA A 372 13.46 7.99 11.44
C ALA A 372 13.55 6.47 11.20
N TYR A 373 12.42 5.78 11.01
CA TYR A 373 12.45 4.35 10.71
C TYR A 373 13.11 4.05 9.37
N ASN A 374 12.80 4.81 8.30
CA ASN A 374 13.47 4.65 7.01
C ASN A 374 14.98 4.90 7.09
N VAL A 375 15.40 5.91 7.86
CA VAL A 375 16.82 6.22 8.10
C VAL A 375 17.54 5.08 8.82
N ILE A 376 16.96 4.56 9.91
CA ILE A 376 17.52 3.43 10.67
C ILE A 376 17.54 2.16 9.82
N PHE A 377 16.49 1.92 9.03
CA PHE A 377 16.43 0.80 8.10
C PHE A 377 17.58 0.86 7.10
N ALA A 378 17.81 2.02 6.46
CA ALA A 378 18.95 2.20 5.57
C ALA A 378 20.29 1.96 6.29
N ALA A 379 20.42 2.42 7.54
CA ALA A 379 21.62 2.22 8.36
C ALA A 379 21.92 0.74 8.65
N ALA A 380 20.90 -0.11 8.79
CA ALA A 380 21.09 -1.55 8.92
C ALA A 380 21.86 -2.16 7.74
N PHE A 381 21.66 -1.67 6.51
CA PHE A 381 22.41 -2.15 5.33
C PHE A 381 23.75 -1.43 5.14
N MET A 382 23.89 -0.20 5.65
CA MET A 382 25.17 0.52 5.68
C MET A 382 26.20 -0.17 6.58
N ALA A 383 25.77 -0.73 7.70
CA ALA A 383 26.62 -1.41 8.68
C ALA A 383 27.45 -2.55 8.04
N GLY A 384 26.82 -3.39 7.23
CA GLY A 384 27.47 -4.49 6.51
C GLY A 384 28.24 -4.09 5.24
N SER A 385 28.21 -2.81 4.85
CA SER A 385 28.74 -2.30 3.57
C SER A 385 29.92 -1.35 3.73
N GLY A 386 30.65 -1.40 4.85
CA GLY A 386 31.85 -0.58 5.11
C GLY A 386 31.57 0.84 5.63
N ARG A 387 30.32 1.19 5.90
CA ARG A 387 29.90 2.48 6.50
C ARG A 387 29.46 2.31 7.95
N GLY A 388 30.22 1.52 8.71
CA GLY A 388 29.85 1.11 10.07
C GLY A 388 29.76 2.25 11.09
N GLU A 389 30.69 3.21 11.04
CA GLU A 389 30.69 4.38 11.96
C GLU A 389 29.46 5.26 11.78
N GLU A 390 29.05 5.49 10.53
CA GLU A 390 27.86 6.27 10.22
C GLU A 390 26.57 5.55 10.65
N ALA A 391 26.50 4.24 10.38
CA ALA A 391 25.38 3.41 10.85
C ALA A 391 25.30 3.39 12.39
N LEU A 392 26.43 3.33 13.08
CA LEU A 392 26.52 3.36 14.54
C LEU A 392 26.06 4.71 15.11
N LYS A 393 26.41 5.83 14.46
CA LYS A 393 25.93 7.15 14.84
C LYS A 393 24.41 7.23 14.77
N ILE A 394 23.83 6.82 13.65
CA ILE A 394 22.36 6.76 13.47
C ILE A 394 21.73 5.86 14.54
N ALA A 395 22.30 4.68 14.78
CA ALA A 395 21.77 3.77 15.79
C ALA A 395 21.72 4.40 17.19
N ARG A 396 22.77 5.13 17.58
CA ARG A 396 22.87 5.82 18.89
C ARG A 396 21.84 6.94 19.02
N GLU A 397 21.64 7.74 17.98
CA GLU A 397 20.69 8.85 17.98
C GLU A 397 19.23 8.37 18.08
N HIS A 398 18.94 7.14 17.67
CA HIS A 398 17.59 6.59 17.62
C HIS A 398 17.35 5.40 18.55
N GLU A 399 18.21 5.14 19.55
CA GLU A 399 18.05 3.97 20.43
C GLU A 399 16.71 3.93 21.16
N GLY A 400 16.11 5.10 21.45
CA GLY A 400 14.81 5.21 22.10
C GLY A 400 13.62 4.75 21.26
N LEU A 401 13.78 4.58 19.94
CA LEU A 401 12.68 4.19 19.06
C LEU A 401 12.39 2.69 19.19
N LEU A 402 11.36 2.37 19.97
CA LEU A 402 10.99 0.99 20.28
C LEU A 402 10.66 0.16 19.03
N SER A 403 9.95 0.73 18.04
CA SER A 403 9.62 0.04 16.79
C SER A 403 10.85 -0.32 15.96
N ALA A 404 11.95 0.43 16.06
CA ALA A 404 13.18 0.19 15.30
C ALA A 404 14.14 -0.80 15.99
N SER A 405 13.75 -1.43 17.11
CA SER A 405 14.63 -2.30 17.90
C SER A 405 15.28 -3.43 17.10
N TYR A 406 14.55 -4.04 16.15
CA TYR A 406 15.09 -5.08 15.26
C TYR A 406 16.23 -4.53 14.39
N ASN A 407 15.99 -3.42 13.69
CA ASN A 407 16.99 -2.82 12.79
C ASN A 407 18.20 -2.27 13.55
N LEU A 408 17.97 -1.71 14.74
CA LEU A 408 19.07 -1.32 15.64
C LEU A 408 19.91 -2.54 16.03
N ALA A 409 19.27 -3.65 16.40
CA ALA A 409 19.98 -4.89 16.69
C ALA A 409 20.79 -5.39 15.48
N ALA A 410 20.24 -5.30 14.28
CA ALA A 410 20.92 -5.67 13.03
C ALA A 410 22.19 -4.83 12.79
N ILE A 411 22.14 -3.51 13.08
CA ILE A 411 23.33 -2.65 13.02
C ILE A 411 24.39 -3.16 14.02
N TYR A 412 24.01 -3.34 15.28
CA TYR A 412 24.94 -3.76 16.33
C TYR A 412 25.53 -5.16 16.08
N ALA A 413 24.74 -6.11 15.56
CA ALA A 413 25.20 -7.46 15.24
C ALA A 413 26.26 -7.46 14.12
N GLN A 414 26.05 -6.67 13.06
CA GLN A 414 26.99 -6.54 11.95
C GLN A 414 28.29 -5.82 12.36
N LEU A 415 28.24 -4.96 13.37
CA LEU A 415 29.41 -4.29 13.95
C LEU A 415 30.10 -5.11 15.05
N GLY A 416 29.70 -6.37 15.25
CA GLY A 416 30.31 -7.25 16.26
C GLY A 416 29.93 -6.92 17.72
N GLN A 417 28.98 -6.03 17.95
CA GLN A 417 28.52 -5.64 19.29
C GLN A 417 27.43 -6.59 19.79
N ARG A 418 27.84 -7.84 20.04
CA ARG A 418 27.00 -8.98 20.43
C ARG A 418 25.98 -8.64 21.52
N GLU A 419 26.43 -8.18 22.69
CA GLU A 419 25.56 -7.95 23.86
C GLU A 419 24.44 -6.94 23.55
N LYS A 420 24.79 -5.86 22.86
CA LYS A 420 23.84 -4.80 22.50
C LYS A 420 22.81 -5.32 21.49
N ALA A 421 23.24 -6.11 20.52
CA ALA A 421 22.34 -6.74 19.55
C ALA A 421 21.32 -7.68 20.25
N LEU A 422 21.78 -8.55 21.15
CA LEU A 422 20.91 -9.46 21.90
C LEU A 422 19.94 -8.70 22.82
N ALA A 423 20.39 -7.62 23.47
CA ALA A 423 19.54 -6.78 24.30
C ALA A 423 18.41 -6.12 23.49
N LEU A 424 18.73 -5.62 22.29
CA LEU A 424 17.74 -4.97 21.41
C LEU A 424 16.79 -5.98 20.75
N LEU A 425 17.26 -7.18 20.40
CA LEU A 425 16.39 -8.28 19.96
C LEU A 425 15.44 -8.69 21.08
N LYS A 426 15.92 -8.79 22.33
CA LYS A 426 15.06 -9.07 23.49
C LYS A 426 14.01 -7.98 23.68
N ARG A 427 14.40 -6.71 23.57
CA ARG A 427 13.47 -5.57 23.60
C ARG A 427 12.42 -5.68 22.50
N HIS A 428 12.84 -5.97 21.27
CA HIS A 428 11.92 -6.17 20.15
C HIS A 428 10.93 -7.30 20.44
N PHE A 429 11.40 -8.50 20.78
CA PHE A 429 10.53 -9.66 20.94
C PHE A 429 9.63 -9.60 22.18
N PHE A 430 10.04 -8.95 23.27
CA PHE A 430 9.31 -9.07 24.54
C PHE A 430 8.72 -7.75 25.07
N GLU A 431 9.18 -6.59 24.57
CA GLU A 431 8.61 -5.28 24.94
C GLU A 431 7.79 -4.67 23.79
N PHE A 432 8.31 -4.72 22.56
CA PHE A 432 7.59 -4.26 21.37
C PHE A 432 6.53 -5.30 20.93
N GLU A 433 6.95 -6.54 20.70
CA GLU A 433 6.06 -7.63 20.27
C GLU A 433 5.25 -8.20 21.43
N ARG A 434 4.00 -7.74 21.53
CA ARG A 434 3.10 -8.05 22.65
C ARG A 434 2.38 -9.39 22.49
N TYR A 435 2.23 -9.89 21.27
CA TYR A 435 1.46 -11.09 20.96
C TYR A 435 2.40 -12.21 20.55
N ARG A 436 2.29 -13.36 21.21
CA ARG A 436 3.10 -14.55 20.90
C ARG A 436 2.99 -14.91 19.42
N ALA A 437 1.79 -14.82 18.84
CA ALA A 437 1.54 -15.19 17.45
C ALA A 437 2.35 -14.37 16.44
N VAL A 438 2.66 -13.10 16.73
CA VAL A 438 3.55 -12.27 15.91
C VAL A 438 5.00 -12.54 16.26
N ARG A 439 5.32 -12.50 17.56
CA ARG A 439 6.67 -12.73 18.10
C ARG A 439 7.35 -13.97 17.53
N THR A 440 6.66 -15.09 17.43
CA THR A 440 7.26 -16.33 16.93
C THR A 440 7.61 -16.26 15.44
N LYS A 441 6.88 -15.46 14.64
CA LYS A 441 7.24 -15.19 13.24
C LYS A 441 8.45 -14.26 13.14
N GLU A 442 8.49 -13.19 13.94
CA GLU A 442 9.62 -12.25 13.97
C GLU A 442 10.91 -12.93 14.50
N MET A 443 10.80 -13.87 15.45
CA MET A 443 11.93 -14.72 15.86
C MET A 443 12.42 -15.62 14.72
N MET A 444 11.50 -16.14 13.91
CA MET A 444 11.86 -16.95 12.74
C MET A 444 12.53 -16.09 11.66
N GLU A 445 12.06 -14.87 11.45
CA GLU A 445 12.73 -13.88 10.59
C GLU A 445 14.18 -13.64 11.03
N ALA A 446 14.42 -13.37 12.32
CA ALA A 446 15.77 -13.13 12.82
C ALA A 446 16.72 -14.33 12.61
N ARG A 447 16.21 -15.57 12.65
CA ARG A 447 17.00 -16.79 12.44
C ARG A 447 17.46 -16.99 10.99
N VAL A 448 16.84 -16.31 10.03
CA VAL A 448 17.13 -16.46 8.60
C VAL A 448 17.68 -15.19 7.96
N ASP A 449 17.58 -14.06 8.66
CA ASP A 449 18.03 -12.76 8.18
C ASP A 449 19.56 -12.61 8.26
N ALA A 450 20.19 -12.44 7.11
CA ALA A 450 21.64 -12.40 6.94
C ALA A 450 22.32 -11.30 7.78
N VAL A 451 21.60 -10.26 8.20
CA VAL A 451 22.13 -9.22 9.10
C VAL A 451 22.51 -9.78 10.48
N PHE A 452 21.97 -10.95 10.88
CA PHE A 452 22.29 -11.64 12.12
C PHE A 452 23.18 -12.87 11.93
N ALA A 453 23.84 -13.01 10.77
CA ALA A 453 24.68 -14.18 10.48
C ALA A 453 25.75 -14.45 11.56
N SER A 454 26.26 -13.40 12.21
CA SER A 454 27.23 -13.52 13.32
C SER A 454 26.66 -14.15 14.60
N LEU A 455 25.33 -14.23 14.74
CA LEU A 455 24.64 -14.75 15.92
C LEU A 455 24.06 -16.16 15.71
N TYR A 456 24.11 -16.72 14.51
CA TYR A 456 23.45 -18.00 14.18
C TYR A 456 23.89 -19.20 15.03
N GLY A 457 25.15 -19.24 15.47
CA GLY A 457 25.68 -20.26 16.39
C GLY A 457 25.67 -19.85 17.86
N ASP A 458 25.18 -18.66 18.18
CA ASP A 458 25.23 -18.11 19.54
C ASP A 458 24.16 -18.75 20.43
N ALA A 459 24.57 -19.29 21.57
CA ALA A 459 23.67 -20.01 22.48
C ALA A 459 22.56 -19.10 23.05
N ASP A 460 22.86 -17.83 23.32
CA ASP A 460 21.89 -16.88 23.87
C ASP A 460 20.91 -16.43 22.78
N PHE A 461 21.37 -16.24 21.55
CA PHE A 461 20.50 -15.98 20.39
C PHE A 461 19.53 -17.15 20.12
N LEU A 462 20.04 -18.38 20.12
CA LEU A 462 19.23 -19.59 19.94
C LEU A 462 18.21 -19.75 21.07
N ALA A 463 18.60 -19.48 22.31
CA ALA A 463 17.71 -19.48 23.46
C ALA A 463 16.65 -18.37 23.37
N LEU A 464 17.04 -17.17 22.95
CA LEU A 464 16.15 -16.02 22.78
C LEU A 464 15.08 -16.27 21.72
N THR A 465 15.44 -16.98 20.64
CA THR A 465 14.57 -17.28 19.49
C THR A 465 13.96 -18.68 19.53
N ARG A 466 14.03 -19.40 20.66
CA ARG A 466 13.64 -20.82 20.77
C ARG A 466 12.21 -21.14 20.32
N ASP A 467 11.31 -20.18 20.43
CA ASP A 467 9.89 -20.29 20.08
C ASP A 467 9.62 -19.91 18.61
N ALA A 468 10.65 -19.69 17.79
CA ALA A 468 10.51 -19.35 16.38
C ALA A 468 9.64 -20.37 15.63
N ASP A 469 8.69 -19.87 14.85
CA ASP A 469 7.74 -20.66 14.07
C ASP A 469 7.63 -20.10 12.65
N GLY A 470 7.75 -20.94 11.64
CA GLY A 470 7.58 -20.54 10.24
C GLY A 470 8.18 -21.54 9.27
N LYS A 471 7.98 -21.29 7.98
CA LYS A 471 8.44 -22.17 6.89
C LYS A 471 9.68 -21.64 6.18
N LEU A 472 10.32 -20.61 6.74
CA LEU A 472 11.51 -20.00 6.15
C LEU A 472 12.70 -20.97 6.24
N PRO A 473 13.50 -21.11 5.18
CA PRO A 473 14.63 -22.03 5.18
C PRO A 473 15.71 -21.54 6.14
N LEU A 474 16.12 -22.39 7.07
CA LEU A 474 17.24 -22.12 7.97
C LEU A 474 18.58 -22.08 7.20
N PRO A 475 19.45 -21.08 7.47
CA PRO A 475 20.80 -20.98 6.91
C PRO A 475 21.63 -22.23 7.22
N VAL A 476 22.53 -22.61 6.31
CA VAL A 476 23.32 -23.86 6.43
C VAL A 476 24.09 -23.97 7.75
N SER A 477 24.59 -22.86 8.31
CA SER A 477 25.32 -22.84 9.59
C SER A 477 24.45 -23.06 10.84
N THR A 478 23.12 -22.91 10.74
CA THR A 478 22.19 -23.16 11.87
C THR A 478 21.80 -24.63 12.00
N ARG A 479 21.91 -25.43 10.93
CA ARG A 479 21.51 -26.86 10.92
C ARG A 479 22.42 -27.73 11.78
N THR A 480 23.72 -27.43 11.80
CA THR A 480 24.72 -28.15 12.59
C THR A 480 24.51 -28.00 14.10
N GLY A 481 23.88 -26.91 14.57
CA GLY A 481 23.60 -26.70 16.00
C GLY A 481 22.29 -27.29 16.51
N MET A 482 21.38 -27.68 15.61
CA MET A 482 20.08 -28.29 15.97
C MET A 482 20.09 -29.82 15.95
N GLU A 483 20.98 -30.44 15.16
CA GLU A 483 21.10 -31.91 15.09
C GLU A 483 21.93 -32.51 16.25
N GLU A 484 22.55 -31.69 17.10
CA GLU A 484 23.36 -32.12 18.26
C GLU A 484 22.62 -32.04 19.61
N ARG A 485 21.28 -32.01 19.66
CA ARG A 485 20.51 -32.05 20.92
C ARG A 485 19.43 -33.11 20.98
#